data_AF-A0A949PEU9-F1
#
_entry.id   AF-A0A949PEU9-F1
#
_cell.length_a   1.000
_cell.length_b   1.000
_cell.length_c   1.000
_cell.angle_alpha   90.00
_cell.angle_beta   90.00
_cell.angle_gamma   90.00
#
_symmetry.space_group_name_H-M   'P 1'
#
loop_
_entity.id
_entity.type
_entity.pdbx_description
1 polymer ?
#
loop_
_entity_poly.entity_id
_entity_poly.type
_entity_poly.pdbx_seq_one_letter_code
_entity_poly.pdbx_strand_id
1 'polypeptide(L)'
;TLKLALFHTIFNIIGVLIMIPFIKILERFLIRFIKEKVDKDIDEPKFLSESVLLMPTSAISALVKESKYLYKNAIFEIVSHSLNIHREDVKSDEKVKNIIKKSTKDLNIDIDDIYYKKVKHIYSEIITYITTTQNSLKLNKRQDKIVSNIKVANRKMVEIIKDTRELNKNITLSQNLNNPYLEKEYDGFRKKITKVLRIIYLFRTEEETEKYAEKLSQLKKEAKENIKNSNDSIDKLIRKDLINPEMASSLFNDNYNVNEIIKKLIVVAELLYGKIDTLLDENNTAK
;
A
#
# COMPACT_ATOMS: atom_id res chain seq x y z
N THR A 1 46.62 50.67 10.56
CA THR A 1 46.46 49.27 10.12
C THR A 1 46.72 48.28 11.25
N LEU A 2 47.86 48.32 11.97
CA LEU A 2 48.13 47.38 13.09
C LEU A 2 47.17 47.53 14.30
N LYS A 3 46.85 48.76 14.71
CA LYS A 3 45.90 49.00 15.82
C LYS A 3 44.49 48.46 15.55
N LEU A 4 44.04 48.55 14.29
CA LEU A 4 42.73 48.06 13.87
C LEU A 4 42.70 46.53 13.85
N ALA A 5 43.76 45.89 13.35
CA ALA A 5 43.90 44.44 13.38
C ALA A 5 43.93 43.88 14.81
N LEU A 6 44.71 44.50 15.72
CA LEU A 6 44.75 44.12 17.14
C LEU A 6 43.39 44.27 17.82
N PHE A 7 42.67 45.36 17.53
CA PHE A 7 41.32 45.56 18.04
C PHE A 7 40.37 44.45 17.58
N HIS A 8 40.38 44.09 16.30
CA HIS A 8 39.56 42.99 15.78
C HIS A 8 39.94 41.63 16.36
N THR A 9 41.24 41.34 16.53
CA THR A 9 41.69 40.09 17.15
C THR A 9 41.23 39.97 18.59
N ILE A 10 41.39 41.03 19.39
CA ILE A 10 40.95 41.05 20.79
C ILE A 10 39.42 40.96 20.87
N PHE A 11 38.70 41.73 20.05
CA PHE A 11 37.24 41.71 19.98
C PHE A 11 36.72 40.31 19.64
N ASN A 12 37.33 39.63 18.66
CA ASN A 12 36.92 38.27 18.26
C ASN A 12 37.23 37.24 19.34
N ILE A 13 38.38 37.31 20.01
CA ILE A 13 38.73 36.38 21.10
C ILE A 13 37.76 36.54 22.27
N ILE A 14 37.47 37.79 22.66
CA ILE A 14 36.50 38.09 23.71
C ILE A 14 35.10 37.64 23.30
N GLY A 15 34.70 37.90 22.05
CA GLY A 15 33.42 37.45 21.51
C GLY A 15 33.25 35.94 21.58
N VAL A 16 34.29 35.17 21.23
CA VAL A 16 34.28 33.71 21.33
C VAL A 16 34.20 33.26 22.79
N LEU A 17 35.01 33.84 23.69
CA LEU A 17 35.00 33.50 25.12
C LEU A 17 33.63 33.78 25.76
N ILE A 18 32.99 34.89 25.39
CA ILE A 18 31.64 35.24 25.86
C ILE A 18 30.61 34.26 25.30
N MET A 19 30.73 33.81 24.05
CA MET A 19 29.76 32.90 23.42
C MET A 19 29.80 31.47 23.98
N ILE A 20 30.98 30.96 24.38
CA ILE A 20 31.16 29.59 24.89
C ILE A 20 30.09 29.13 25.92
N PRO A 21 29.79 29.89 27.00
CA PRO A 21 28.75 29.49 27.96
C PRO A 21 27.34 29.48 27.37
N PHE A 22 27.05 30.31 26.36
CA PHE A 22 25.75 30.37 25.70
C PHE A 22 25.56 29.29 24.63
N ILE A 23 26.63 28.63 24.15
CA ILE A 23 26.51 27.56 23.15
C ILE A 23 25.58 26.45 23.64
N LYS A 24 25.70 26.02 24.90
CA LYS A 24 24.83 24.97 25.47
C LYS A 24 23.37 25.42 25.61
N ILE A 25 23.14 26.71 25.84
CA ILE A 25 21.79 27.28 25.95
C ILE A 25 21.16 27.38 24.56
N LEU A 26 21.93 27.88 23.58
CA LEU A 26 21.54 27.97 22.18
C LEU A 26 21.29 26.59 21.59
N GLU A 27 22.11 25.58 21.90
CA GLU A 27 21.92 24.18 21.51
C GLU A 27 20.60 23.63 22.05
N ARG A 28 20.31 23.77 23.35
CA ARG A 28 19.03 23.33 23.93
C ARG A 28 17.85 24.09 23.34
N PHE A 29 18.03 25.38 23.05
CA PHE A 29 17.01 26.17 22.38
C PHE A 29 16.80 25.70 20.95
N LEU A 30 17.87 25.44 20.20
CA LEU A 30 17.82 24.91 18.83
C LEU A 30 17.13 23.55 18.80
N ILE A 31 17.51 22.60 19.66
CA ILE A 31 16.89 21.26 19.74
C ILE A 31 15.41 21.36 20.09
N ARG A 32 15.00 22.38 20.86
CA ARG A 32 13.59 22.57 21.27
C ARG A 32 12.77 23.34 20.22
N PHE A 33 13.38 24.24 19.46
CA PHE A 33 12.71 25.12 18.50
C PHE A 33 12.74 24.53 17.08
N ILE A 34 13.86 23.94 16.70
CA ILE A 34 13.99 23.03 15.57
C ILE A 34 13.63 21.65 16.12
N LYS A 35 12.33 21.34 16.19
CA LYS A 35 11.92 19.94 16.23
C LYS A 35 12.73 19.23 15.16
N GLU A 36 13.46 18.17 15.50
CA GLU A 36 13.91 17.22 14.50
C GLU A 36 12.72 16.97 13.57
N LYS A 37 12.89 17.23 12.27
CA LYS A 37 11.94 16.70 11.31
C LYS A 37 12.03 15.19 11.46
N VAL A 38 11.08 14.62 12.20
CA VAL A 38 10.89 13.17 12.30
C VAL A 38 10.59 12.56 10.91
N ASP A 39 10.29 13.39 9.91
CA ASP A 39 9.78 12.97 8.62
C ASP A 39 10.83 13.01 7.49
N LYS A 40 11.94 12.28 7.64
CA LYS A 40 12.67 11.80 6.45
C LYS A 40 12.24 10.39 6.01
N ASP A 41 11.52 9.69 6.87
CA ASP A 41 11.05 8.32 6.65
C ASP A 41 9.56 8.24 6.29
N ILE A 42 8.82 9.35 6.30
CA ILE A 42 7.41 9.38 5.86
C ILE A 42 7.37 9.80 4.38
N ASP A 43 6.72 8.98 3.55
CA ASP A 43 6.54 9.29 2.13
C ASP A 43 5.53 10.43 1.95
N GLU A 44 5.92 11.43 1.16
CA GLU A 44 5.07 12.56 0.78
C GLU A 44 4.33 12.30 -0.54
N PRO A 45 3.16 12.93 -0.76
CA PRO A 45 2.47 12.87 -2.05
C PRO A 45 3.35 13.35 -3.19
N LYS A 46 3.32 12.62 -4.31
CA LYS A 46 4.17 12.93 -5.48
C LYS A 46 3.47 13.82 -6.50
N PHE A 47 2.15 13.71 -6.62
CA PHE A 47 1.34 14.33 -7.67
C PHE A 47 0.32 15.32 -7.12
N LEU A 48 0.06 15.31 -5.80
CA LEU A 48 -0.86 16.25 -5.17
C LEU A 48 -0.12 17.55 -4.85
N SER A 49 -0.63 18.67 -5.37
CA SER A 49 -0.16 20.00 -4.95
C SER A 49 -1.26 21.04 -5.15
N GLU A 50 -1.22 22.11 -4.36
CA GLU A 50 -2.19 23.21 -4.47
C GLU A 50 -2.19 23.84 -5.87
N SER A 51 -1.03 23.88 -6.53
CA SER A 51 -0.90 24.39 -7.90
C SER A 51 -1.70 23.60 -8.95
N VAL A 52 -2.08 22.36 -8.64
CA VAL A 52 -2.84 21.47 -9.55
C VAL A 52 -4.36 21.54 -9.28
N LEU A 53 -4.79 22.21 -8.21
CA LEU A 53 -6.20 22.44 -7.84
C LEU A 53 -6.91 23.55 -8.64
N LEU A 54 -6.34 23.97 -9.78
CA LEU A 54 -6.90 25.07 -10.58
C LEU A 54 -8.09 24.65 -11.45
N MET A 55 -8.12 23.38 -11.88
CA MET A 55 -9.15 22.85 -12.80
C MET A 55 -9.58 21.44 -12.41
N PRO A 56 -10.88 21.08 -12.58
CA PRO A 56 -11.40 19.75 -12.25
C PRO A 56 -10.61 18.60 -12.89
N THR A 57 -10.28 18.71 -14.18
CA THR A 57 -9.55 17.68 -14.93
C THR A 57 -8.14 17.47 -14.41
N SER A 58 -7.42 18.55 -14.11
CA SER A 58 -6.07 18.49 -13.54
C SER A 58 -6.07 17.89 -12.14
N ALA A 59 -7.00 18.32 -11.28
CA ALA A 59 -7.16 17.79 -9.93
C ALA A 59 -7.48 16.29 -9.93
N ILE A 60 -8.40 15.85 -10.79
CA ILE A 60 -8.75 14.44 -10.95
C ILE A 60 -7.57 13.63 -11.49
N SER A 61 -6.83 14.16 -12.47
CA SER A 61 -5.63 13.49 -13.01
C SER A 61 -4.57 13.28 -11.92
N ALA A 62 -4.33 14.28 -11.08
CA ALA A 62 -3.42 14.17 -9.94
C ALA A 62 -3.88 13.10 -8.95
N LEU A 63 -5.17 13.09 -8.59
CA LEU A 63 -5.75 12.06 -7.70
C LEU A 63 -5.60 10.65 -8.26
N VAL A 64 -5.84 10.45 -9.56
CA VAL A 64 -5.63 9.15 -10.22
C VAL A 64 -4.16 8.75 -10.17
N LYS A 65 -3.24 9.66 -10.51
CA LYS A 65 -1.80 9.39 -10.51
C LYS A 65 -1.28 9.05 -9.12
N GLU A 66 -1.68 9.80 -8.10
CA GLU A 66 -1.30 9.55 -6.70
C GLU A 66 -1.82 8.19 -6.23
N SER A 67 -3.09 7.89 -6.49
CA SER A 67 -3.69 6.62 -6.06
C SER A 67 -3.05 5.40 -6.74
N LYS A 68 -2.75 5.52 -8.05
CA LYS A 68 -1.99 4.49 -8.79
C LYS A 68 -0.57 4.33 -8.24
N TYR A 69 0.07 5.44 -7.87
CA TYR A 69 1.41 5.45 -7.27
C TYR A 69 1.43 4.77 -5.90
N LEU A 70 0.50 5.12 -5.02
CA LEU A 70 0.33 4.50 -3.71
C LEU A 70 0.10 2.99 -3.83
N TYR A 71 -0.79 2.56 -4.74
CA TYR A 71 -1.01 1.14 -5.01
C TYR A 71 0.28 0.43 -5.44
N LYS A 72 0.95 0.96 -6.47
CA LYS A 72 2.12 0.33 -7.10
C LYS A 72 3.28 0.16 -6.13
N ASN A 73 3.55 1.18 -5.31
CA ASN A 73 4.77 1.23 -4.51
C ASN A 73 4.57 0.71 -3.08
N ALA A 74 3.44 1.04 -2.44
CA ALA A 74 3.21 0.65 -1.04
C ALA A 74 2.29 -0.57 -0.95
N ILE A 75 1.10 -0.53 -1.53
CA ILE A 75 0.11 -1.62 -1.35
C ILE A 75 0.60 -2.93 -1.94
N PHE A 76 1.12 -2.90 -3.17
CA PHE A 76 1.66 -4.09 -3.82
C PHE A 76 2.84 -4.70 -3.02
N GLU A 77 3.66 -3.86 -2.39
CA GLU A 77 4.77 -4.27 -1.52
C GLU A 77 4.27 -4.94 -0.25
N ILE A 78 3.42 -4.25 0.51
CA ILE A 78 2.87 -4.73 1.78
C ILE A 78 2.19 -6.07 1.58
N VAL A 79 1.30 -6.19 0.58
CA VAL A 79 0.55 -7.44 0.36
C VAL A 79 1.49 -8.56 -0.09
N SER A 80 2.44 -8.31 -0.99
CA SER A 80 3.39 -9.36 -1.41
C SER A 80 4.22 -9.85 -0.23
N HIS A 81 4.80 -8.92 0.53
CA HIS A 81 5.68 -9.25 1.64
C HIS A 81 4.92 -9.87 2.82
N SER A 82 3.64 -9.51 3.05
CA SER A 82 2.79 -10.15 4.07
C SER A 82 2.56 -11.65 3.83
N LEU A 83 2.76 -12.10 2.59
CA LEU A 83 2.69 -13.50 2.19
C LEU A 83 4.07 -14.17 2.19
N ASN A 84 5.11 -13.49 2.69
CA ASN A 84 6.50 -13.92 2.61
C ASN A 84 6.98 -14.09 1.16
N ILE A 85 6.53 -13.25 0.23
CA ILE A 85 6.87 -13.31 -1.21
C ILE A 85 7.41 -11.97 -1.68
N HIS A 86 8.53 -11.98 -2.40
CA HIS A 86 9.11 -10.76 -2.98
C HIS A 86 8.28 -10.26 -4.17
N ARG A 87 8.20 -8.93 -4.34
CA ARG A 87 7.45 -8.31 -5.45
C ARG A 87 7.94 -8.77 -6.81
N GLU A 88 9.23 -8.99 -6.93
CA GLU A 88 9.94 -9.41 -8.14
C GLU A 88 9.47 -10.80 -8.57
N ASP A 89 9.27 -11.71 -7.61
CA ASP A 89 8.72 -13.04 -7.88
C ASP A 89 7.27 -12.94 -8.38
N VAL A 90 6.45 -12.10 -7.75
CA VAL A 90 5.06 -11.87 -8.21
C VAL A 90 5.02 -11.37 -9.65
N LYS A 91 5.94 -10.48 -10.03
CA LYS A 91 6.04 -9.90 -11.38
C LYS A 91 6.67 -10.84 -12.41
N SER A 92 7.40 -11.85 -11.98
CA SER A 92 8.10 -12.79 -12.87
C SER A 92 7.16 -13.74 -13.62
N ASP A 93 7.69 -14.37 -14.66
CA ASP A 93 7.02 -15.46 -15.38
C ASP A 93 7.08 -16.82 -14.66
N GLU A 94 7.79 -16.91 -13.53
CA GLU A 94 7.88 -18.14 -12.76
C GLU A 94 6.49 -18.58 -12.30
N LYS A 95 6.14 -19.86 -12.50
CA LYS A 95 4.83 -20.39 -12.08
C LYS A 95 4.62 -20.10 -10.59
N VAL A 96 3.45 -19.54 -10.23
CA VAL A 96 3.12 -19.19 -8.84
C VAL A 96 3.35 -20.36 -7.87
N LYS A 97 3.07 -21.60 -8.28
CA LYS A 97 3.34 -22.79 -7.46
C LYS A 97 4.81 -22.94 -7.05
N ASN A 98 5.75 -22.56 -7.92
CA ASN A 98 7.18 -22.65 -7.65
C ASN A 98 7.62 -21.51 -6.72
N ILE A 99 7.06 -20.32 -6.90
CA ILE A 99 7.29 -19.18 -6.01
C ILE A 99 6.91 -19.54 -4.58
N ILE A 100 5.69 -20.05 -4.36
CA ILE A 100 5.25 -20.46 -3.02
C ILE A 100 6.24 -21.44 -2.38
N LYS A 101 6.70 -22.44 -3.16
CA LYS A 101 7.63 -23.47 -2.68
C LYS A 101 9.02 -22.94 -2.32
N LYS A 102 9.54 -21.92 -3.00
CA LYS A 102 10.86 -21.33 -2.69
C LYS A 102 10.77 -20.26 -1.60
N SER A 103 9.61 -19.64 -1.46
CA SER A 103 9.32 -18.58 -0.49
C SER A 103 8.97 -19.14 0.89
N THR A 104 9.90 -19.85 1.53
CA THR A 104 9.67 -20.49 2.85
C THR A 104 10.16 -19.68 4.04
N LYS A 105 10.91 -18.60 3.80
CA LYS A 105 11.48 -17.77 4.86
C LYS A 105 10.55 -16.62 5.20
N ASP A 106 10.42 -16.36 6.49
CA ASP A 106 9.79 -15.13 6.98
C ASP A 106 10.64 -13.92 6.57
N LEU A 107 9.98 -12.93 5.95
CA LEU A 107 10.60 -11.66 5.58
C LEU A 107 10.72 -10.70 6.77
N ASN A 108 10.17 -11.06 7.94
CA ASN A 108 10.19 -10.29 9.18
C ASN A 108 9.72 -8.84 8.98
N ILE A 109 8.64 -8.67 8.22
CA ILE A 109 8.13 -7.34 7.91
C ILE A 109 7.29 -6.76 9.04
N ASP A 110 7.54 -5.49 9.36
CA ASP A 110 6.66 -4.71 10.20
C ASP A 110 5.62 -4.00 9.32
N ILE A 111 4.45 -4.63 9.17
CA ILE A 111 3.33 -4.06 8.38
C ILE A 111 2.82 -2.76 8.99
N ASP A 112 2.92 -2.59 10.32
CA ASP A 112 2.55 -1.34 10.99
C ASP A 112 3.49 -0.22 10.58
N ASP A 113 4.79 -0.43 10.72
CA ASP A 113 5.81 0.56 10.37
C ASP A 113 5.69 1.00 8.91
N ILE A 114 5.59 0.05 7.98
CA ILE A 114 5.43 0.35 6.55
C ILE A 114 4.13 1.12 6.28
N TYR A 115 3.03 0.79 6.96
CA TYR A 115 1.77 1.52 6.83
C TYR A 115 1.90 2.97 7.30
N TYR A 116 2.49 3.21 8.47
CA TYR A 116 2.65 4.56 9.01
C TYR A 116 3.59 5.41 8.16
N LYS A 117 4.69 4.82 7.66
CA LYS A 117 5.69 5.50 6.84
C LYS A 117 5.23 5.76 5.41
N LYS A 118 4.63 4.77 4.74
CA LYS A 118 4.39 4.85 3.28
C LYS A 118 2.94 5.09 2.88
N VAL A 119 1.97 4.89 3.78
CA VAL A 119 0.54 4.86 3.40
C VAL A 119 -0.29 5.88 4.14
N LYS A 120 -0.18 5.94 5.47
CA LYS A 120 -1.11 6.70 6.31
C LYS A 120 -1.16 8.19 5.91
N HIS A 121 0.01 8.80 5.72
CA HIS A 121 0.12 10.21 5.35
C HIS A 121 -0.45 10.46 3.95
N ILE A 122 0.04 9.74 2.92
CA ILE A 122 -0.46 9.86 1.54
C ILE A 122 -1.98 9.64 1.45
N TYR A 123 -2.51 8.64 2.16
CA TYR A 123 -3.95 8.39 2.20
C TYR A 123 -4.71 9.59 2.77
N SER A 124 -4.26 10.17 3.88
CA SER A 124 -4.86 11.39 4.46
C SER A 124 -4.83 12.55 3.46
N GLU A 125 -3.70 12.77 2.79
CA GLU A 125 -3.55 13.83 1.80
C GLU A 125 -4.47 13.61 0.58
N ILE A 126 -4.64 12.38 0.12
CA ILE A 126 -5.63 12.05 -0.94
C ILE A 126 -7.05 12.42 -0.48
N ILE A 127 -7.43 12.09 0.77
CA ILE A 127 -8.77 12.41 1.28
C ILE A 127 -8.96 13.92 1.38
N THR A 128 -7.98 14.65 1.93
CA THR A 128 -7.98 16.11 1.98
C THR A 128 -8.13 16.71 0.59
N TYR A 129 -7.34 16.25 -0.37
CA TYR A 129 -7.36 16.74 -1.74
C TYR A 129 -8.70 16.46 -2.45
N ILE A 130 -9.31 15.30 -2.21
CA ILE A 130 -10.66 14.97 -2.68
C ILE A 130 -11.68 15.96 -2.12
N THR A 131 -11.68 16.19 -0.81
CA THR A 131 -12.62 17.11 -0.16
C THR A 131 -12.45 18.54 -0.66
N THR A 132 -11.21 19.02 -0.79
CA THR A 132 -10.93 20.35 -1.36
C THR A 132 -11.40 20.44 -2.81
N THR A 133 -11.13 19.43 -3.63
CA THR A 133 -11.59 19.37 -5.03
C THR A 133 -13.12 19.48 -5.12
N GLN A 134 -13.85 18.73 -4.30
CA GLN A 134 -15.33 18.72 -4.32
C GLN A 134 -15.94 20.03 -3.79
N ASN A 135 -15.27 20.70 -2.83
CA ASN A 135 -15.77 21.95 -2.24
C ASN A 135 -15.45 23.18 -3.09
N SER A 136 -14.25 23.21 -3.67
CA SER A 136 -13.74 24.40 -4.38
C SER A 136 -14.05 24.39 -5.87
N LEU A 137 -14.32 23.22 -6.47
CA LEU A 137 -14.52 23.09 -7.91
C LEU A 137 -15.90 22.51 -8.24
N LYS A 138 -16.54 23.04 -9.28
CA LYS A 138 -17.81 22.52 -9.80
C LYS A 138 -17.56 21.31 -10.69
N LEU A 139 -17.78 20.11 -10.15
CA LEU A 139 -17.66 18.86 -10.89
C LEU A 139 -18.95 18.53 -11.65
N ASN A 140 -18.83 17.98 -12.85
CA ASN A 140 -19.96 17.32 -13.51
C ASN A 140 -20.20 15.91 -12.93
N LYS A 141 -21.33 15.29 -13.25
CA LYS A 141 -21.69 13.95 -12.73
C LYS A 141 -20.63 12.87 -12.99
N ARG A 142 -19.94 12.94 -14.14
CA ARG A 142 -18.89 11.97 -14.51
C ARG A 142 -17.64 12.18 -13.65
N GLN A 143 -17.21 13.43 -13.50
CA GLN A 143 -16.06 13.82 -12.68
C GLN A 143 -16.29 13.46 -11.21
N ASP A 144 -17.47 13.74 -10.67
CA ASP A 144 -17.82 13.39 -9.29
C ASP A 144 -17.82 11.87 -9.05
N LYS A 145 -18.29 11.08 -10.05
CA LYS A 145 -18.20 9.62 -10.02
C LYS A 145 -16.74 9.13 -10.00
N ILE A 146 -15.85 9.76 -10.77
CA ILE A 146 -14.42 9.41 -10.78
C ILE A 146 -13.80 9.71 -9.41
N VAL A 147 -14.03 10.88 -8.85
CA VAL A 147 -13.54 11.26 -7.51
C VAL A 147 -14.05 10.29 -6.44
N SER A 148 -15.33 9.93 -6.49
CA SER A 148 -15.93 8.94 -5.59
C SER A 148 -15.29 7.56 -5.73
N ASN A 149 -15.02 7.10 -6.96
CA ASN A 149 -14.32 5.84 -7.21
C ASN A 149 -12.90 5.85 -6.64
N ILE A 150 -12.17 6.95 -6.78
CA ILE A 150 -10.82 7.11 -6.21
C ILE A 150 -10.89 7.04 -4.68
N LYS A 151 -11.86 7.71 -4.05
CA LYS A 151 -12.08 7.63 -2.60
C LYS A 151 -12.31 6.19 -2.14
N VAL A 152 -13.17 5.45 -2.85
CA VAL A 152 -13.47 4.04 -2.56
C VAL A 152 -12.24 3.16 -2.73
N ALA A 153 -11.47 3.34 -3.81
CA ALA A 153 -10.24 2.59 -4.06
C ALA A 153 -9.23 2.79 -2.92
N ASN A 154 -8.98 4.05 -2.53
CA ASN A 154 -8.06 4.38 -1.45
C ASN A 154 -8.47 3.81 -0.09
N ARG A 155 -9.75 3.90 0.26
CA ARG A 155 -10.26 3.25 1.48
C ARG A 155 -10.04 1.74 1.46
N LYS A 156 -10.33 1.09 0.32
CA LYS A 156 -10.12 -0.36 0.17
C LYS A 156 -8.65 -0.76 0.25
N MET A 157 -7.74 0.07 -0.22
CA MET A 157 -6.30 -0.15 -0.05
C MET A 157 -5.90 -0.21 1.43
N VAL A 158 -6.44 0.67 2.28
CA VAL A 158 -6.22 0.62 3.73
C VAL A 158 -6.87 -0.62 4.37
N GLU A 159 -8.08 -0.99 3.95
CA GLU A 159 -8.75 -2.21 4.41
C GLU A 159 -7.92 -3.48 4.08
N ILE A 160 -7.33 -3.55 2.88
CA ILE A 160 -6.45 -4.66 2.46
C ILE A 160 -5.23 -4.77 3.40
N ILE A 161 -4.59 -3.66 3.76
CA ILE A 161 -3.43 -3.69 4.68
C ILE A 161 -3.82 -4.29 6.02
N LYS A 162 -4.97 -3.89 6.57
CA LYS A 162 -5.46 -4.43 7.85
C LYS A 162 -5.70 -5.93 7.77
N ASP A 163 -6.40 -6.37 6.74
CA ASP A 163 -6.73 -7.77 6.52
C ASP A 163 -5.47 -8.64 6.35
N THR A 164 -4.50 -8.16 5.55
CA THR A 164 -3.24 -8.88 5.29
C THR A 164 -2.33 -8.97 6.51
N ARG A 165 -2.43 -8.02 7.44
CA ARG A 165 -1.69 -8.08 8.71
C ARG A 165 -2.10 -9.26 9.56
N GLU A 166 -3.39 -9.51 9.69
CA GLU A 166 -3.90 -10.65 10.45
C GLU A 166 -3.45 -11.97 9.80
N LEU A 167 -3.59 -12.05 8.48
CA LEU A 167 -3.16 -13.21 7.70
C LEU A 167 -1.66 -13.49 7.82
N ASN A 168 -0.81 -12.45 7.82
CA ASN A 168 0.64 -12.60 7.93
C ASN A 168 1.07 -13.28 9.23
N LYS A 169 0.40 -12.99 10.34
CA LYS A 169 0.69 -13.64 11.63
C LYS A 169 0.49 -15.15 11.54
N ASN A 170 -0.62 -15.57 10.95
CA ASN A 170 -0.94 -16.98 10.84
C ASN A 170 -0.12 -17.71 9.77
N ILE A 171 0.25 -17.05 8.67
CA ILE A 171 1.22 -17.58 7.69
C ILE A 171 2.55 -17.85 8.38
N THR A 172 3.09 -16.87 9.10
CA THR A 172 4.37 -16.98 9.80
C THR A 172 4.32 -18.07 10.87
N LEU A 173 3.23 -18.12 11.64
CA LEU A 173 3.01 -19.17 12.64
C LEU A 173 2.98 -20.57 11.97
N SER A 174 2.25 -20.72 10.86
CA SER A 174 2.12 -22.01 10.17
C SER A 174 3.45 -22.56 9.67
N GLN A 175 4.36 -21.69 9.23
CA GLN A 175 5.70 -22.06 8.76
C GLN A 175 6.61 -22.53 9.91
N ASN A 176 6.34 -22.12 11.15
CA ASN A 176 7.15 -22.46 12.33
C ASN A 176 6.63 -23.68 13.11
N LEU A 177 5.36 -24.07 12.91
CA LEU A 177 4.72 -25.16 13.67
C LEU A 177 5.02 -26.57 13.15
N ASN A 178 5.80 -26.72 12.07
CA ASN A 178 6.16 -28.01 11.47
C ASN A 178 4.94 -28.93 11.17
N ASN A 179 3.77 -28.36 10.89
CA ASN A 179 2.58 -29.11 10.48
C ASN A 179 2.37 -28.98 8.97
N PRO A 180 2.68 -30.03 8.17
CA PRO A 180 2.60 -29.95 6.71
C PRO A 180 1.17 -29.79 6.17
N TYR A 181 0.15 -30.16 6.95
CA TYR A 181 -1.25 -29.99 6.56
C TYR A 181 -1.68 -28.53 6.72
N LEU A 182 -1.30 -27.91 7.84
CA LEU A 182 -1.55 -26.49 8.08
C LEU A 182 -0.82 -25.60 7.07
N GLU A 183 0.48 -25.86 6.86
CA GLU A 183 1.31 -25.15 5.90
C GLU A 183 0.71 -25.20 4.49
N LYS A 184 0.21 -26.38 4.08
CA LYS A 184 -0.42 -26.56 2.76
C LYS A 184 -1.68 -25.71 2.57
N GLU A 185 -2.50 -25.52 3.59
CA GLU A 185 -3.69 -24.66 3.52
C GLU A 185 -3.29 -23.18 3.40
N TYR A 186 -2.31 -22.72 4.19
CA TYR A 186 -1.78 -21.36 4.09
C TYR A 186 -1.07 -21.10 2.75
N ASP A 187 -0.33 -22.07 2.22
CA ASP A 187 0.21 -22.01 0.86
C ASP A 187 -0.87 -21.89 -0.21
N GLY A 188 -2.03 -22.52 0.03
CA GLY A 188 -3.24 -22.34 -0.76
C GLY A 188 -3.71 -20.88 -0.76
N PHE A 189 -3.77 -20.23 0.40
CA PHE A 189 -4.12 -18.81 0.53
C PHE A 189 -3.10 -17.90 -0.16
N ARG A 190 -1.81 -18.10 0.11
CA ARG A 190 -0.69 -17.36 -0.51
C ARG A 190 -0.74 -17.45 -2.03
N LYS A 191 -0.99 -18.64 -2.58
CA LYS A 191 -1.14 -18.88 -4.03
C LYS A 191 -2.30 -18.08 -4.62
N LYS A 192 -3.47 -18.07 -3.97
CA LYS A 192 -4.66 -17.34 -4.46
C LYS A 192 -4.38 -15.83 -4.56
N ILE A 193 -3.84 -15.23 -3.50
CA ILE A 193 -3.54 -13.79 -3.48
C ILE A 193 -2.41 -13.45 -4.48
N THR A 194 -1.36 -14.27 -4.55
CA THR A 194 -0.25 -14.06 -5.50
C THR A 194 -0.72 -14.11 -6.95
N LYS A 195 -1.62 -15.03 -7.30
CA LYS A 195 -2.24 -15.09 -8.64
C LYS A 195 -2.96 -13.77 -8.96
N VAL A 196 -3.74 -13.24 -8.01
CA VAL A 196 -4.46 -11.96 -8.18
C VAL A 196 -3.48 -10.80 -8.34
N LEU A 197 -2.47 -10.67 -7.48
CA LEU A 197 -1.47 -9.61 -7.58
C LEU A 197 -0.75 -9.64 -8.94
N ARG A 198 -0.37 -10.82 -9.44
CA ARG A 198 0.25 -10.97 -10.76
C ARG A 198 -0.68 -10.52 -11.88
N ILE A 199 -1.95 -10.92 -11.85
CA ILE A 199 -2.90 -10.48 -12.88
C ILE A 199 -3.12 -8.97 -12.81
N ILE A 200 -3.16 -8.36 -11.61
CA ILE A 200 -3.25 -6.89 -11.48
C ILE A 200 -1.99 -6.21 -12.02
N TYR A 201 -0.81 -6.79 -11.79
CA TYR A 201 0.44 -6.28 -12.38
C TYR A 201 0.36 -6.26 -13.91
N LEU A 202 -0.06 -7.37 -14.53
CA LEU A 202 -0.22 -7.47 -15.99
C LEU A 202 -1.32 -6.53 -16.50
N PHE A 203 -2.46 -6.46 -15.80
CA PHE A 203 -3.55 -5.52 -16.12
C PHE A 203 -3.09 -4.05 -16.16
N ARG A 204 -2.08 -3.69 -15.37
CA ARG A 204 -1.53 -2.34 -15.30
C ARG A 204 -0.43 -2.06 -16.33
N THR A 205 0.21 -3.09 -16.88
CA THR A 205 1.48 -2.94 -17.62
C THR A 205 1.45 -3.46 -19.06
N GLU A 206 0.52 -4.36 -19.37
CA GLU A 206 0.38 -4.96 -20.69
C GLU A 206 -0.65 -4.22 -21.55
N GLU A 207 -0.45 -4.26 -22.87
CA GLU A 207 -1.35 -3.63 -23.85
C GLU A 207 -2.74 -4.29 -23.88
N GLU A 208 -2.80 -5.62 -23.64
CA GLU A 208 -4.04 -6.42 -23.64
C GLU A 208 -4.88 -6.23 -22.36
N THR A 209 -5.19 -4.99 -22.00
CA THR A 209 -5.92 -4.63 -20.76
C THR A 209 -7.26 -5.38 -20.62
N GLU A 210 -8.00 -5.58 -21.71
CA GLU A 210 -9.30 -6.29 -21.69
C GLU A 210 -9.17 -7.76 -21.28
N LYS A 211 -8.17 -8.47 -21.82
CA LYS A 211 -7.87 -9.86 -21.45
C LYS A 211 -7.60 -10.02 -19.97
N TYR A 212 -6.87 -9.08 -19.36
CA TYR A 212 -6.58 -9.14 -17.93
C TYR A 212 -7.77 -8.71 -17.07
N ALA A 213 -8.63 -7.79 -17.55
CA ALA A 213 -9.91 -7.50 -16.91
C ALA A 213 -10.81 -8.74 -16.84
N GLU A 214 -10.90 -9.51 -17.93
CA GLU A 214 -11.65 -10.77 -17.95
C GLU A 214 -11.07 -11.80 -16.97
N LYS A 215 -9.75 -11.94 -16.91
CA LYS A 215 -9.08 -12.81 -15.92
C LYS A 215 -9.36 -12.38 -14.48
N LEU A 216 -9.39 -11.09 -14.17
CA LEU A 216 -9.77 -10.60 -12.85
C LEU A 216 -11.24 -10.92 -12.52
N SER A 217 -12.14 -10.77 -13.49
CA SER A 217 -13.55 -11.15 -13.33
C SER A 217 -13.71 -12.65 -13.07
N GLN A 218 -12.95 -13.50 -13.77
CA GLN A 218 -12.93 -14.94 -13.52
C GLN A 218 -12.41 -15.25 -12.11
N LEU A 219 -11.30 -14.64 -11.69
CA LEU A 219 -10.74 -14.81 -10.34
C LEU A 219 -11.73 -14.41 -9.24
N LYS A 220 -12.52 -13.36 -9.47
CA LYS A 220 -13.58 -12.92 -8.55
C LYS A 220 -14.68 -13.96 -8.39
N LYS A 221 -15.07 -14.63 -9.48
CA LYS A 221 -16.03 -15.75 -9.45
C LYS A 221 -15.44 -16.98 -8.77
N GLU A 222 -14.21 -17.37 -9.14
CA GLU A 222 -13.46 -18.47 -8.53
C GLU A 222 -13.33 -18.27 -7.01
N ALA A 223 -13.04 -17.06 -6.53
CA ALA A 223 -12.94 -16.76 -5.11
C ALA A 223 -14.27 -17.04 -4.39
N LYS A 224 -15.40 -16.59 -4.96
CA LYS A 224 -16.74 -16.81 -4.40
C LYS A 224 -17.11 -18.30 -4.33
N GLU A 225 -16.81 -19.06 -5.38
CA GLU A 225 -17.14 -20.49 -5.46
C GLU A 225 -16.24 -21.36 -4.57
N ASN A 226 -14.96 -21.00 -4.43
CA ASN A 226 -13.99 -21.79 -3.68
C ASN A 226 -14.05 -21.63 -2.16
N ILE A 227 -14.90 -20.75 -1.63
CA ILE A 227 -15.14 -20.64 -0.17
C ILE A 227 -15.59 -22.00 0.37
N LYS A 228 -16.58 -22.62 -0.27
CA LYS A 228 -17.13 -23.91 0.16
C LYS A 228 -16.08 -25.03 0.11
N ASN A 229 -15.35 -25.12 -1.00
CA ASN A 229 -14.30 -26.14 -1.17
C ASN A 229 -13.19 -26.04 -0.12
N SER A 230 -12.84 -24.81 0.29
CA SER A 230 -11.80 -24.60 1.31
C SER A 230 -12.32 -24.99 2.71
N ASN A 231 -13.59 -24.68 3.02
CA ASN A 231 -14.21 -25.14 4.27
C ASN A 231 -14.28 -26.68 4.34
N ASP A 232 -14.65 -27.34 3.25
CA ASP A 232 -14.68 -28.81 3.19
C ASP A 232 -13.29 -29.44 3.38
N SER A 233 -12.21 -28.74 2.98
CA SER A 233 -10.83 -29.18 3.23
C SER A 233 -10.50 -29.09 4.72
N ILE A 234 -10.77 -27.93 5.34
CA ILE A 234 -10.52 -27.66 6.76
C ILE A 234 -11.29 -28.67 7.63
N ASP A 235 -12.58 -28.90 7.35
CA ASP A 235 -13.40 -29.89 8.05
C ASP A 235 -12.80 -31.31 8.02
N LYS A 236 -12.23 -31.71 6.88
CA LYS A 236 -11.56 -33.01 6.75
C LYS A 236 -10.28 -33.10 7.58
N LEU A 237 -9.54 -32.00 7.72
CA LEU A 237 -8.31 -31.98 8.51
C LEU A 237 -8.63 -32.11 10.01
N ILE A 238 -9.66 -31.40 10.49
CA ILE A 238 -10.11 -31.49 11.89
C ILE A 238 -10.60 -32.90 12.21
N ARG A 239 -11.47 -33.47 11.36
CA ARG A 239 -12.05 -34.81 11.59
C ARG A 239 -11.01 -35.93 11.59
N LYS A 240 -9.83 -35.68 11.03
CA LYS A 240 -8.71 -36.63 10.97
C LYS A 240 -7.62 -36.32 12.00
N ASP A 241 -7.86 -35.37 12.91
CA ASP A 241 -6.91 -34.90 13.92
C ASP A 241 -5.57 -34.42 13.32
N LEU A 242 -5.58 -33.95 12.07
CA LEU A 242 -4.39 -33.43 11.38
C LEU A 242 -4.09 -31.97 11.75
N ILE A 243 -5.09 -31.27 12.28
CA ILE A 243 -5.00 -29.93 12.87
C ILE A 243 -5.88 -29.88 14.13
N ASN A 244 -5.54 -29.01 15.06
CA ASN A 244 -6.34 -28.82 16.28
C ASN A 244 -7.49 -27.80 16.05
N PRO A 245 -8.45 -27.68 16.99
CA PRO A 245 -9.57 -26.75 16.85
C PRO A 245 -9.17 -25.27 16.72
N GLU A 246 -8.07 -24.85 17.34
CA GLU A 246 -7.56 -23.48 17.25
C GLU A 246 -7.02 -23.18 15.85
N MET A 247 -6.18 -24.07 15.30
CA MET A 247 -5.68 -23.99 13.92
C MET A 247 -6.82 -23.95 12.91
N ALA A 248 -7.85 -24.77 13.12
CA ALA A 248 -9.03 -24.78 12.28
C ALA A 248 -9.82 -23.47 12.34
N SER A 249 -10.01 -22.91 13.54
CA SER A 249 -10.66 -21.61 13.72
C SER A 249 -9.90 -20.52 12.95
N SER A 250 -8.56 -20.49 13.06
CA SER A 250 -7.71 -19.59 12.28
C SER A 250 -7.87 -19.80 10.77
N LEU A 251 -7.87 -21.04 10.29
CA LEU A 251 -8.06 -21.34 8.86
C LEU A 251 -9.44 -20.91 8.33
N PHE A 252 -10.52 -21.07 9.10
CA PHE A 252 -11.85 -20.61 8.68
C PHE A 252 -11.90 -19.08 8.56
N ASN A 253 -11.35 -18.39 9.56
CA ASN A 253 -11.28 -16.93 9.56
C ASN A 253 -10.42 -16.42 8.41
N ASP A 254 -9.23 -17.00 8.23
CA ASP A 254 -8.32 -16.63 7.15
C ASP A 254 -8.86 -16.97 5.77
N ASN A 255 -9.61 -18.07 5.62
CA ASN A 255 -10.29 -18.37 4.35
C ASN A 255 -11.28 -17.24 4.00
N TYR A 256 -12.09 -16.77 4.94
CA TYR A 256 -12.97 -15.63 4.69
C TYR A 256 -12.17 -14.35 4.37
N ASN A 257 -11.16 -14.06 5.19
CA ASN A 257 -10.32 -12.88 5.07
C ASN A 257 -9.60 -12.82 3.71
N VAL A 258 -9.01 -13.93 3.25
CA VAL A 258 -8.35 -14.07 1.95
C VAL A 258 -9.31 -13.74 0.80
N ASN A 259 -10.56 -14.20 0.88
CA ASN A 259 -11.55 -13.89 -0.15
C ASN A 259 -11.93 -12.41 -0.17
N GLU A 260 -12.04 -11.76 1.00
CA GLU A 260 -12.26 -10.32 1.08
C GLU A 260 -11.05 -9.51 0.58
N ILE A 261 -9.81 -9.93 0.89
CA ILE A 261 -8.58 -9.34 0.33
C ILE A 261 -8.61 -9.41 -1.21
N ILE A 262 -8.87 -10.59 -1.77
CA ILE A 262 -8.93 -10.80 -3.22
C ILE A 262 -9.97 -9.89 -3.87
N LYS A 263 -11.18 -9.85 -3.31
CA LYS A 263 -12.27 -9.01 -3.80
C LYS A 263 -11.90 -7.53 -3.74
N LYS A 264 -11.32 -7.05 -2.64
CA LYS A 264 -10.87 -5.66 -2.49
C LYS A 264 -9.75 -5.33 -3.49
N LEU A 265 -8.76 -6.22 -3.67
CA LEU A 265 -7.68 -6.06 -4.64
C LEU A 265 -8.21 -5.92 -6.07
N ILE A 266 -9.14 -6.80 -6.47
CA ILE A 266 -9.77 -6.76 -7.80
C ILE A 266 -10.54 -5.46 -7.98
N VAL A 267 -11.35 -5.05 -6.99
CA VAL A 267 -12.11 -3.79 -7.07
C VAL A 267 -11.17 -2.58 -7.15
N VAL A 268 -10.09 -2.55 -6.37
CA VAL A 268 -9.08 -1.48 -6.48
C VAL A 268 -8.47 -1.45 -7.88
N ALA A 269 -8.15 -2.61 -8.45
CA ALA A 269 -7.61 -2.66 -9.81
C ALA A 269 -8.62 -2.16 -10.86
N GLU A 270 -9.88 -2.62 -10.79
CA GLU A 270 -10.98 -2.16 -11.65
C GLU A 270 -11.17 -0.64 -11.55
N LEU A 271 -11.18 -0.09 -10.32
CA LEU A 271 -11.42 1.33 -10.07
C LEU A 271 -10.24 2.25 -10.41
N LEU A 272 -9.00 1.75 -10.42
CA LEU A 272 -7.81 2.55 -10.71
C LEU A 272 -7.33 2.38 -12.16
N TYR A 273 -7.52 1.20 -12.77
CA TYR A 273 -6.94 0.88 -14.08
C TYR A 273 -7.99 0.51 -15.13
N GLY A 274 -9.23 0.21 -14.75
CA GLY A 274 -10.28 -0.11 -15.73
C GLY A 274 -10.76 1.13 -16.47
N LYS A 275 -10.42 1.25 -17.78
CA LYS A 275 -10.87 2.29 -18.73
C LYS A 275 -11.28 3.63 -18.08
N ILE A 276 -10.38 4.21 -17.28
CA ILE A 276 -10.52 5.59 -16.79
C ILE A 276 -10.02 6.57 -17.85
N ASP A 277 -9.07 6.15 -18.69
CA ASP A 277 -8.39 7.04 -19.65
C ASP A 277 -9.32 7.51 -20.79
N THR A 278 -10.25 6.68 -21.26
CA THR A 278 -11.29 7.14 -22.21
C THR A 278 -12.28 8.16 -21.60
N LEU A 279 -12.21 8.41 -20.29
CA LEU A 279 -13.11 9.32 -19.59
C LEU A 279 -12.59 10.74 -19.43
N LEU A 280 -11.29 10.96 -19.65
CA LEU A 280 -10.63 12.26 -19.54
C LEU A 280 -10.40 12.94 -20.91
N ASP A 281 -10.41 12.19 -22.01
CA ASP A 281 -10.05 12.67 -23.35
C ASP A 281 -11.20 13.33 -24.16
N GLU A 282 -12.46 13.19 -23.76
CA GLU A 282 -13.60 13.72 -24.54
C GLU A 282 -13.78 15.25 -24.49
N ASN A 283 -12.90 15.99 -23.81
CA ASN A 283 -12.88 17.46 -23.86
C ASN A 283 -12.04 18.03 -25.02
N ASN A 284 -11.42 17.20 -25.86
CA ASN A 284 -10.71 17.64 -27.07
C ASN A 284 -11.55 17.56 -28.37
N THR A 285 -12.83 17.19 -28.27
CA THR A 285 -13.78 17.24 -29.40
C THR A 285 -14.90 18.23 -29.12
N ALA A 286 -14.53 19.52 -29.14
CA ALA A 286 -15.44 20.60 -29.48
C ALA A 286 -14.83 21.35 -30.66
N LYS A 287 -15.22 20.93 -31.87
CA LYS A 287 -15.25 21.77 -33.07
C LYS A 287 -16.71 21.89 -33.49
#